data_AF-A0A318H423-F1
#
_entry.id   AF-A0A318H423-F1
#
_cell.length_a   1.000
_cell.length_b   1.000
_cell.length_c   1.000
_cell.angle_alpha   90.00
_cell.angle_beta   90.00
_cell.angle_gamma   90.00
#
_symmetry.space_group_name_H-M   'P 1'
#
loop_
_entity.id
_entity.type
_entity.pdbx_description
1 polymer ?
#
loop_
_entity_poly.entity_id
_entity_poly.type
_entity_poly.pdbx_seq_one_letter_code
_entity_poly.pdbx_strand_id
1 'polypeptide(L)'
;MFYALNWFFVAALLALWSLSAWALHAAAVWTVSNAGVLSGAASGAGALSLPAVLAPWVPPELVAALGAWLAGLGPVIDRLLQAAPALAGGLTVATWVIWGLGSVLILLLGAGLHLLIALWRRRGGGSRPDAGPSLATG
;
A
#
# COMPACT_ATOMS: atom_id res chain seq x y z
N MET A 1 17.83 -25.13 0.88
CA MET A 1 16.39 -24.87 0.67
C MET A 1 15.87 -23.70 1.51
N PHE A 2 16.09 -23.66 2.83
CA PHE A 2 15.62 -22.56 3.69
C PHE A 2 16.01 -21.14 3.22
N TYR A 3 17.24 -20.93 2.73
CA TYR A 3 17.65 -19.64 2.18
C TYR A 3 16.92 -19.25 0.88
N ALA A 4 16.65 -20.22 0.01
CA ALA A 4 15.91 -19.99 -1.23
C ALA A 4 14.44 -19.66 -0.93
N LEU A 5 13.82 -20.37 0.01
CA LEU A 5 12.45 -20.09 0.45
C LEU A 5 12.34 -18.71 1.13
N ASN A 6 13.32 -18.34 1.97
CA ASN A 6 13.42 -17.02 2.57
C ASN A 6 13.45 -15.91 1.51
N TRP A 7 14.38 -16.02 0.55
CA TRP A 7 14.52 -15.02 -0.50
C TRP A 7 13.33 -15.00 -1.46
N PHE A 8 12.70 -16.15 -1.73
CA PHE A 8 11.44 -16.21 -2.48
C PHE A 8 10.33 -15.42 -1.77
N PHE A 9 10.18 -15.60 -0.45
CA PHE A 9 9.20 -14.86 0.33
C PHE A 9 9.47 -13.35 0.33
N VAL A 10 10.74 -12.95 0.53
CA VAL A 10 11.17 -11.53 0.44
C VAL A 10 10.87 -10.95 -0.94
N ALA A 11 11.16 -11.70 -2.02
CA ALA A 11 10.89 -11.26 -3.39
C ALA A 11 9.38 -11.13 -3.65
N ALA A 12 8.57 -12.08 -3.19
CA ALA A 12 7.11 -12.01 -3.31
C ALA A 12 6.54 -10.82 -2.52
N LEU A 13 7.04 -10.57 -1.31
CA LEU A 13 6.62 -9.43 -0.50
C LEU A 13 7.03 -8.10 -1.12
N LEU A 14 8.24 -8.01 -1.68
CA LEU A 14 8.72 -6.83 -2.40
C LEU A 14 7.91 -6.58 -3.68
N ALA A 15 7.55 -7.63 -4.41
CA ALA A 15 6.71 -7.54 -5.60
C ALA A 15 5.30 -7.05 -5.24
N LEU A 16 4.69 -7.63 -4.20
CA LEU A 16 3.39 -7.21 -3.70
C LEU A 16 3.41 -5.75 -3.22
N TRP A 17 4.41 -5.39 -2.41
CA TRP A 17 4.61 -4.02 -1.93
C TRP A 17 4.74 -3.02 -3.08
N SER A 18 5.56 -3.36 -4.08
CA SER A 18 5.77 -2.52 -5.27
C SER A 18 4.47 -2.37 -6.05
N LEU A 19 3.75 -3.48 -6.28
CA LEU A 19 2.48 -3.45 -6.98
C LEU A 19 1.45 -2.58 -6.25
N SER A 20 1.35 -2.70 -4.92
CA SER A 20 0.45 -1.87 -4.10
C SER A 20 0.82 -0.39 -4.16
N ALA A 21 2.10 -0.05 -4.00
CA ALA A 21 2.55 1.36 -4.02
C ALA A 21 2.23 2.04 -5.36
N TRP A 22 2.53 1.35 -6.48
CA TRP A 22 2.26 1.88 -7.82
C TRP A 22 0.78 1.86 -8.19
N ALA A 23 0.01 0.86 -7.75
CA ALA A 23 -1.44 0.83 -7.95
C ALA A 23 -2.14 1.98 -7.21
N LEU A 24 -1.76 2.25 -5.96
CA LEU A 24 -2.28 3.38 -5.19
C LEU A 24 -1.89 4.72 -5.82
N HIS A 25 -0.65 4.85 -6.30
CA HIS A 25 -0.21 6.04 -7.04
C HIS A 25 -1.05 6.27 -8.31
N ALA A 26 -1.22 5.23 -9.13
CA ALA A 26 -2.02 5.30 -10.35
C ALA A 26 -3.50 5.64 -10.06
N ALA A 27 -4.09 5.03 -9.04
CA ALA A 27 -5.45 5.35 -8.60
C ALA A 27 -5.57 6.83 -8.19
N ALA A 28 -4.62 7.33 -7.40
CA ALA A 28 -4.60 8.73 -6.98
C ALA A 28 -4.42 9.69 -8.18
N VAL A 29 -3.50 9.42 -9.10
CA VAL A 29 -3.32 10.20 -10.33
C VAL A 29 -4.58 10.17 -11.19
N TRP A 30 -5.21 9.01 -11.35
CA TRP A 30 -6.47 8.88 -12.07
C TRP A 30 -7.60 9.71 -11.42
N THR A 31 -7.75 9.64 -10.10
CA THR A 31 -8.75 10.43 -9.36
C THR A 31 -8.53 11.92 -9.54
N VAL A 32 -7.30 12.42 -9.41
CA VAL A 32 -7.00 13.84 -9.62
C VAL A 32 -7.26 14.26 -11.06
N SER A 33 -6.87 13.43 -12.03
CA SER A 33 -7.06 13.71 -13.46
C SER A 33 -8.54 13.73 -13.86
N ASN A 34 -9.37 12.92 -13.20
CA ASN A 34 -10.81 12.82 -13.43
C ASN A 34 -11.62 13.62 -12.40
N ALA A 35 -10.98 14.43 -11.54
CA ALA A 35 -11.67 15.14 -10.46
C ALA A 35 -12.75 16.09 -10.99
N GLY A 36 -12.49 16.77 -12.11
CA GLY A 36 -13.47 17.63 -12.77
C GLY A 36 -14.66 16.85 -13.36
N VAL A 37 -14.42 15.66 -13.91
CA VAL A 37 -15.49 14.77 -14.43
C VAL A 37 -16.30 14.17 -13.28
N LEU A 38 -15.64 13.73 -12.19
CA LEU A 38 -16.30 13.22 -10.99
C LEU A 38 -17.14 14.31 -10.30
N SER A 39 -16.59 15.52 -10.16
CA SER A 39 -17.28 16.67 -9.60
C SER A 39 -18.46 17.09 -10.49
N GLY A 40 -18.26 17.16 -11.81
CA GLY A 40 -19.30 17.41 -12.81
C GLY A 40 -20.42 16.38 -12.77
N ALA A 41 -20.09 15.09 -12.66
CA ALA A 41 -21.06 14.00 -12.51
C ALA A 41 -21.82 14.07 -11.19
N ALA A 42 -21.17 14.47 -10.09
CA ALA A 42 -21.82 14.68 -8.80
C ALA A 42 -22.73 15.92 -8.80
N SER A 43 -22.33 17.02 -9.44
CA SER A 43 -23.21 18.18 -9.65
C SER A 43 -24.37 17.87 -10.59
N GLY A 44 -24.14 17.04 -11.61
CA GLY A 44 -25.18 16.51 -12.49
C GLY A 44 -26.11 15.53 -11.77
N ALA A 45 -25.62 14.78 -10.77
CA ALA A 45 -26.43 13.94 -9.90
C ALA A 45 -27.31 14.77 -8.94
N GLY A 46 -26.86 15.95 -8.52
CA GLY A 46 -27.70 16.93 -7.83
C GLY A 46 -28.76 17.57 -8.73
N ALA A 47 -28.54 17.61 -10.04
CA ALA A 47 -29.49 18.08 -11.04
C ALA A 47 -30.34 16.94 -11.67
N LEU A 48 -29.97 15.67 -11.42
CA LEU A 48 -30.77 14.51 -11.73
C LEU A 48 -31.92 14.47 -10.72
N SER A 49 -32.98 15.20 -11.06
CA SER A 49 -34.28 15.05 -10.41
C SER A 49 -34.54 13.56 -10.21
N LEU A 50 -34.83 13.20 -8.96
CA LEU A 50 -35.16 11.82 -8.61
C LEU A 50 -36.17 11.31 -9.65
N PRO A 51 -35.90 10.21 -10.37
CA PRO A 51 -36.79 9.71 -11.40
C PRO A 51 -38.21 9.65 -10.83
N ALA A 52 -39.22 10.09 -11.59
CA ALA A 52 -40.59 10.19 -11.06
C ALA A 52 -41.13 8.86 -10.50
N VAL A 53 -40.56 7.74 -10.95
CA VAL A 53 -40.81 6.38 -10.43
C VAL A 53 -40.30 6.16 -9.00
N LEU A 54 -39.20 6.81 -8.59
CA LEU A 54 -38.60 6.70 -7.26
C LEU A 54 -39.11 7.76 -6.28
N ALA A 55 -39.70 8.86 -6.78
CA ALA A 55 -40.24 9.95 -5.96
C ALA A 55 -41.24 9.49 -4.88
N PRO A 56 -42.12 8.50 -5.09
CA PRO A 56 -43.03 8.01 -4.05
C PRO A 56 -42.35 7.11 -3.00
N TRP A 57 -41.21 6.50 -3.34
CA TRP A 57 -40.55 5.48 -2.53
C TRP A 57 -39.38 6.01 -1.69
N VAL A 58 -38.98 7.27 -1.94
CA VAL A 58 -37.87 7.92 -1.24
C VAL A 58 -38.42 9.02 -0.33
N PRO A 59 -38.24 8.91 1.00
CA PRO A 59 -38.64 9.95 1.93
C PRO A 59 -37.90 11.25 1.63
N PRO A 60 -38.57 12.41 1.69
CA PRO A 60 -37.95 13.71 1.42
C PRO A 60 -36.80 14.03 2.38
N GLU A 61 -36.81 13.46 3.59
CA GLU A 61 -35.76 13.58 4.58
C GLU A 61 -34.45 12.93 4.11
N LEU A 62 -34.53 11.81 3.38
CA LEU A 62 -33.34 11.11 2.86
C LEU A 62 -32.68 11.93 1.73
N VAL A 63 -33.48 12.56 0.87
CA VAL A 63 -33.00 13.45 -0.19
C VAL A 63 -32.33 14.68 0.41
N ALA A 64 -32.96 15.29 1.43
CA ALA A 64 -32.40 16.44 2.13
C ALA A 64 -31.11 16.08 2.89
N ALA A 65 -31.08 14.93 3.57
CA ALA A 65 -29.90 14.44 4.28
C ALA A 65 -28.73 14.18 3.33
N LEU A 66 -28.98 13.53 2.19
CA LEU A 66 -27.97 13.27 1.17
C LEU A 66 -27.47 14.57 0.54
N GLY A 67 -28.37 15.51 0.23
CA GLY A 67 -28.02 16.84 -0.28
C GLY A 67 -27.17 17.65 0.69
N ALA A 68 -27.50 17.62 1.99
CA ALA A 68 -26.70 18.27 3.04
C ALA A 68 -25.32 17.63 3.18
N TRP A 69 -25.23 16.30 3.08
CA TRP A 69 -23.96 15.56 3.10
C TRP A 69 -23.08 15.93 1.91
N LEU A 70 -23.66 15.99 0.70
CA LEU A 70 -22.99 16.41 -0.53
C LEU A 70 -22.55 17.87 -0.48
N ALA A 71 -23.40 18.77 0.02
CA ALA A 71 -23.05 20.17 0.22
C ALA A 71 -21.89 20.32 1.22
N GLY A 72 -21.84 19.47 2.25
CA GLY A 72 -20.72 19.39 3.19
C GLY A 72 -19.38 18.97 2.55
N LEU A 73 -19.41 18.30 1.38
CA LEU A 73 -18.20 17.94 0.64
C LEU A 73 -17.68 19.06 -0.26
N GLY A 74 -18.48 20.07 -0.60
CA GLY A 74 -18.07 21.20 -1.43
C GLY A 74 -16.76 21.86 -0.96
N PRO A 75 -16.66 22.28 0.31
CA PRO A 75 -15.43 22.87 0.86
C PRO A 75 -14.23 21.91 0.86
N VAL A 76 -14.46 20.60 0.95
CA VAL A 76 -13.38 19.58 0.89
C VAL A 76 -12.87 19.45 -0.54
N ILE A 77 -13.77 19.44 -1.51
CA ILE A 77 -13.44 19.41 -2.95
C ILE A 77 -12.65 20.65 -3.34
N ASP A 78 -13.08 21.83 -2.89
CA ASP A 78 -12.37 23.10 -3.16
C ASP A 78 -10.95 23.09 -2.59
N ARG A 79 -10.78 22.62 -1.34
CA ARG A 79 -9.43 22.46 -0.75
C ARG A 79 -8.58 21.45 -1.51
N LEU A 80 -9.18 20.36 -1.99
CA LEU A 80 -8.48 19.35 -2.77
C LEU A 80 -8.02 19.90 -4.13
N LEU A 81 -8.86 20.71 -4.79
CA LEU A 81 -8.54 21.40 -6.03
C LEU A 81 -7.45 22.46 -5.84
N GLN A 82 -7.50 23.21 -4.73
CA GLN A 82 -6.42 24.15 -4.36
C GLN A 82 -5.10 23.45 -4.08
N ALA A 83 -5.14 22.26 -3.46
CA ALA A 83 -3.97 21.44 -3.20
C ALA A 83 -3.48 20.66 -4.44
N ALA A 84 -4.29 20.56 -5.50
CA ALA A 84 -4.00 19.74 -6.67
C ALA A 84 -2.64 20.00 -7.33
N PRO A 85 -2.16 21.26 -7.50
CA PRO A 85 -0.83 21.52 -8.05
C PRO A 85 0.31 21.01 -7.15
N ALA A 86 0.16 21.12 -5.83
CA ALA A 86 1.11 20.58 -4.87
C ALA A 86 1.06 19.04 -4.79
N LEU A 87 -0.14 18.45 -4.95
CA LEU A 87 -0.33 17.01 -5.04
C LEU A 87 0.25 16.43 -6.34
N ALA A 88 0.17 17.15 -7.46
CA ALA A 88 0.70 16.67 -8.74
C ALA A 88 2.20 16.38 -8.71
N GLY A 89 2.99 17.23 -8.03
CA GLY A 89 4.41 16.96 -7.79
C GLY A 89 4.68 16.13 -6.53
N GLY A 90 3.94 16.40 -5.45
CA GLY A 90 4.15 15.78 -4.14
C GLY A 90 3.75 14.31 -4.07
N LEU A 91 2.76 13.88 -4.86
CA LEU A 91 2.28 12.49 -4.86
C LEU A 91 3.35 11.55 -5.40
N THR A 92 4.03 11.90 -6.49
CA THR A 92 5.12 11.08 -7.03
C THR A 92 6.30 11.02 -6.07
N VAL A 93 6.69 12.14 -5.45
CA VAL A 93 7.76 12.18 -4.45
C VAL A 93 7.39 11.32 -3.22
N ALA A 94 6.17 11.47 -2.70
CA ALA A 94 5.67 10.68 -1.59
C ALA A 94 5.64 9.18 -1.93
N THR A 95 5.18 8.82 -3.13
CA THR A 95 5.20 7.43 -3.61
C THR A 95 6.63 6.89 -3.65
N TRP A 96 7.60 7.64 -4.16
CA TRP A 96 9.00 7.21 -4.16
C TRP A 96 9.55 6.99 -2.75
N VAL A 97 9.27 7.91 -1.82
CA VAL A 97 9.71 7.80 -0.42
C VAL A 97 9.08 6.59 0.26
N ILE A 98 7.76 6.42 0.15
CA ILE A 98 7.03 5.30 0.76
C ILE A 98 7.52 3.98 0.15
N TRP A 99 7.56 3.89 -1.17
CA TRP A 99 8.03 2.70 -1.88
C TRP A 99 9.44 2.33 -1.43
N GLY A 100 10.38 3.29 -1.50
CA GLY A 100 11.78 3.08 -1.16
C GLY A 100 11.98 2.68 0.30
N LEU A 101 11.30 3.35 1.24
CA LEU A 101 11.37 3.00 2.66
C LEU A 101 10.86 1.58 2.91
N GLY A 102 9.72 1.22 2.34
CA GLY A 102 9.17 -0.14 2.47
C GLY A 102 10.08 -1.20 1.83
N SER A 103 10.66 -0.92 0.67
CA SER A 103 11.63 -1.81 0.02
C SER A 103 12.87 -2.04 0.89
N VAL A 104 13.42 -0.97 1.50
CA VAL A 104 14.56 -1.08 2.43
C VAL A 104 14.19 -1.94 3.63
N LEU A 105 13.02 -1.71 4.26
CA LEU A 105 12.57 -2.50 5.41
C LEU A 105 12.39 -3.99 5.07
N ILE A 106 11.82 -4.31 3.90
CA ILE A 106 11.65 -5.69 3.43
C ILE A 106 13.01 -6.37 3.18
N LEU A 107 13.96 -5.66 2.58
CA LEU A 107 15.30 -6.19 2.34
C LEU A 107 16.07 -6.41 3.64
N LEU A 108 15.98 -5.47 4.59
CA LEU A 108 16.57 -5.60 5.92
C LEU A 108 15.99 -6.80 6.68
N LEU A 109 14.67 -7.02 6.59
CA LEU A 109 14.03 -8.21 7.13
C LEU A 109 14.60 -9.49 6.51
N GLY A 110 14.73 -9.53 5.19
CA GLY A 110 15.32 -10.66 4.46
C GLY A 110 16.76 -10.95 4.87
N ALA A 111 17.58 -9.90 4.99
CA ALA A 111 18.98 -10.00 5.43
C ALA A 111 19.09 -10.45 6.91
N GLY A 112 18.26 -9.90 7.79
CA GLY A 112 18.21 -10.28 9.20
C GLY A 112 17.81 -11.74 9.39
N LEU A 113 16.78 -12.21 8.67
CA LEU A 113 16.36 -13.60 8.72
C LEU A 113 17.43 -14.54 8.12
N HIS A 114 18.11 -14.11 7.06
CA HIS A 114 19.25 -14.83 6.49
C HIS A 114 20.40 -14.99 7.51
N LEU A 115 20.77 -13.90 8.20
CA LEU A 115 21.77 -13.90 9.27
C LEU A 115 21.38 -14.81 10.43
N LEU A 116 20.12 -14.76 10.87
CA LEU A 116 19.62 -15.60 11.95
C LEU A 116 19.75 -17.09 11.59
N ILE A 117 19.37 -17.49 10.38
CA ILE A 117 19.52 -18.87 9.89
C ILE A 117 21.01 -19.28 9.87
N ALA A 118 21.89 -18.37 9.43
CA ALA A 118 23.33 -18.63 9.38
C ALA A 118 23.95 -18.82 10.77
N LEU A 119 23.59 -17.97 11.73
CA LEU A 119 24.07 -18.05 13.12
C LEU A 119 23.54 -19.31 13.82
N TRP A 120 22.31 -19.71 13.56
CA TRP A 120 21.71 -20.90 14.17
C TRP A 120 22.36 -22.20 13.67
N ARG A 121 22.70 -22.27 12.38
CA ARG A 121 23.49 -23.39 11.83
C ARG A 121 24.88 -23.49 12.43
N ARG A 122 25.54 -22.36 12.70
CA ARG A 122 26.88 -22.36 13.32
C ARG A 122 26.87 -22.92 14.75
N ARG A 123 25.78 -22.69 15.51
CA ARG A 123 25.63 -23.23 16.87
C ARG A 123 25.28 -24.72 16.92
N GLY A 124 24.57 -25.24 15.92
CA GLY A 124 24.18 -26.65 15.84
C GLY A 124 25.24 -27.60 15.24
N GLY A 125 26.31 -27.06 14.63
CA GLY A 125 27.37 -27.86 13.99
C GLY A 125 28.63 -28.10 14.84
N GLY A 126 28.68 -27.54 16.06
CA GLY A 126 29.84 -27.61 16.94
C GLY A 126 29.85 -28.80 17.90
N SER A 127 29.70 -30.02 17.37
CA SER A 127 29.97 -31.27 18.11
C SER A 127 30.55 -32.32 17.16
N ARG A 128 31.75 -32.07 16.63
CA ARG A 128 32.63 -33.15 16.21
C ARG A 128 33.87 -33.07 17.09
N PRO A 129 33.99 -33.87 18.15
CA PRO A 129 35.28 -34.14 18.71
C PRO A 129 36.02 -34.95 17.65
N ASP A 130 36.98 -34.33 16.96
CA ASP A 130 38.11 -35.09 16.43
C ASP A 130 38.88 -35.62 17.64
N ALA A 131 38.36 -36.68 18.24
CA ALA A 131 39.12 -37.53 19.13
C ALA A 131 40.02 -38.38 18.24
N GLY A 132 41.10 -37.78 17.76
CA GLY A 132 42.28 -38.54 17.35
C GLY A 132 42.83 -39.24 18.59
N PRO A 133 42.93 -40.58 18.63
CA PRO A 133 43.71 -41.24 19.65
C PRO A 133 45.17 -41.18 19.20
N SER A 134 45.94 -40.32 19.86
CA SER A 134 47.37 -40.52 20.03
C SER A 134 47.59 -41.83 20.77
N LEU A 135 48.13 -42.84 20.10
CA LEU A 135 48.76 -43.99 20.75
C LEU A 135 50.21 -44.08 20.28
N ALA A 136 51.08 -43.57 21.14
CA ALA A 136 52.45 -44.01 21.26
C ALA A 136 52.47 -45.30 22.11
N THR A 137 53.21 -46.33 21.68
CA THR A 137 54.04 -47.23 22.52
C THR A 137 54.54 -48.42 21.70
N GLY A 138 55.84 -48.73 21.79
CA GLY A 138 56.42 -50.04 21.46
C GLY A 138 57.67 -49.97 20.61
#